data_AF-A0A2C9U578-F1
#
_entry.id   AF-A0A2C9U578-F1
#
_cell.length_a   1.000
_cell.length_b   1.000
_cell.length_c   1.000
_cell.angle_alpha   90.00
_cell.angle_beta   90.00
_cell.angle_gamma   90.00
#
_symmetry.space_group_name_H-M   'P 1'
#
loop_
_entity.id
_entity.type
_entity.pdbx_description
1 polymer ?
#
loop_
_entity_poly.entity_id
_entity_poly.type
_entity_poly.pdbx_seq_one_letter_code
_entity_poly.pdbx_strand_id
1 'polypeptide(L)'
;MTEWEAVASQVGGIMESLKSISDAHTSLVGIVEEIRDGAKETIDTINDNVKEMMNTFQGKLEELDARVNTIMKVTGSNDMKTCGAERTKVLEPKAFGGARDAKEVDNFLFDMELFFRVTKRESEEDKLLILPLYLVDDAKLWWRNKIVRAGLGANQVTSWDMFAKELRAQFCPENVAYDARCKLGEL
;
A
#
# COMPACT_ATOMS: atom_id res chain seq x y z
N MET A 1 2.86 -17.84 91.55
CA MET A 1 2.06 -18.04 90.34
C MET A 1 2.13 -19.53 90.02
N THR A 2 1.00 -20.23 89.99
CA THR A 2 0.95 -21.69 89.76
C THR A 2 1.08 -21.99 88.26
N GLU A 3 1.58 -23.16 87.86
CA GLU A 3 1.70 -23.57 86.44
C GLU A 3 0.38 -23.42 85.67
N TRP A 4 -0.75 -23.59 86.37
CA TRP A 4 -2.10 -23.40 85.84
C TRP A 4 -2.41 -21.95 85.42
N GLU A 5 -1.93 -20.95 86.16
CA GLU A 5 -2.16 -19.53 85.83
C GLU A 5 -1.39 -19.11 84.56
N ALA A 6 -0.19 -19.66 84.36
CA ALA A 6 0.59 -19.44 83.14
C ALA A 6 -0.11 -20.06 81.92
N VAL A 7 -0.64 -21.28 82.05
CA VAL A 7 -1.41 -21.94 80.98
C VAL A 7 -2.68 -21.14 80.65
N ALA A 8 -3.42 -20.68 81.65
CA ALA A 8 -4.63 -19.87 81.43
C ALA A 8 -4.32 -18.55 80.71
N SER A 9 -3.23 -17.87 81.08
CA SER A 9 -2.78 -16.64 80.40
C SER A 9 -2.39 -16.90 78.94
N GLN A 10 -1.68 -18.00 78.67
CA GLN A 10 -1.31 -18.40 77.31
C GLN A 10 -2.54 -18.70 76.45
N VAL A 11 -3.51 -19.45 76.98
CA VAL A 11 -4.78 -19.76 76.29
C VAL A 11 -5.55 -18.48 75.98
N GLY A 12 -5.61 -17.52 76.91
CA GLY A 12 -6.22 -16.21 76.66
C GLY A 12 -5.56 -15.45 75.51
N GLY A 13 -4.22 -15.41 75.47
CA GLY A 13 -3.47 -14.77 74.38
C GLY A 13 -3.68 -15.42 73.01
N ILE A 14 -3.81 -16.75 72.97
CA ILE A 14 -4.16 -17.50 71.74
C ILE A 14 -5.57 -17.12 71.27
N MET A 15 -6.54 -17.02 72.18
CA MET A 15 -7.92 -16.67 71.84
C MET A 15 -8.04 -15.25 71.25
N GLU A 16 -7.33 -14.27 71.80
CA GLU A 16 -7.28 -12.91 71.24
C GLU A 16 -6.60 -12.87 69.87
N SER A 17 -5.51 -13.63 69.70
CA SER A 17 -4.83 -13.75 68.41
C SER A 17 -5.76 -14.37 67.35
N LEU A 18 -6.52 -15.41 67.73
CA LEU A 18 -7.48 -16.06 66.84
C LEU A 18 -8.61 -15.11 66.44
N LYS A 19 -9.10 -14.29 67.39
CA LYS A 19 -10.09 -13.25 67.11
C LYS A 19 -9.55 -12.23 66.11
N SER A 20 -8.34 -11.73 66.33
CA SER A 20 -7.69 -10.78 65.41
C SER A 20 -7.49 -11.38 64.01
N ILE A 21 -7.10 -12.65 63.91
CA ILE A 21 -7.01 -13.37 62.62
C ILE A 21 -8.38 -13.49 61.94
N SER A 22 -9.43 -13.80 62.70
CA SER A 22 -10.81 -13.88 62.18
C SER A 22 -11.30 -12.54 61.63
N ASP A 23 -11.01 -11.45 62.32
CA ASP A 23 -11.36 -10.09 61.89
C ASP A 23 -10.58 -9.71 60.62
N ALA A 24 -9.28 -9.99 60.59
CA ALA A 24 -8.43 -9.77 59.41
C ALA A 24 -8.89 -10.59 58.21
N HIS A 25 -9.27 -11.86 58.42
CA HIS A 25 -9.82 -12.72 57.36
C HIS A 25 -11.12 -12.13 56.78
N THR A 26 -12.03 -11.67 57.64
CA THR A 26 -13.29 -11.04 57.21
C THR A 26 -13.02 -9.78 56.37
N SER A 27 -12.06 -8.97 56.79
CA SER A 27 -11.63 -7.79 56.03
C SER A 27 -11.00 -8.15 54.67
N LEU A 28 -10.12 -9.16 54.63
CA LEU A 28 -9.49 -9.63 53.39
C LEU A 28 -10.52 -10.19 52.41
N VAL A 29 -11.51 -10.94 52.90
CA VAL A 29 -12.61 -11.43 52.07
C VAL A 29 -13.32 -10.24 51.42
N GLY A 30 -13.69 -9.21 52.18
CA GLY A 30 -14.34 -8.01 51.64
C GLY A 30 -13.52 -7.32 50.54
N ILE A 31 -12.21 -7.13 50.74
CA ILE A 31 -11.32 -6.54 49.73
C ILE A 31 -11.27 -7.41 48.46
N VAL A 32 -11.22 -8.73 48.61
CA VAL A 32 -11.23 -9.65 47.46
C VAL A 32 -12.54 -9.56 46.68
N GLU A 33 -13.68 -9.38 47.37
CA GLU A 33 -14.97 -9.18 46.71
C GLU A 33 -15.02 -7.86 45.95
N GLU A 34 -14.54 -6.76 46.53
CA GLU A 34 -14.46 -5.46 45.85
C GLU A 34 -13.56 -5.52 44.60
N ILE A 35 -12.40 -6.17 44.69
CA ILE A 35 -11.50 -6.35 43.54
C ILE A 35 -12.16 -7.21 42.46
N ARG A 36 -12.83 -8.29 42.85
CA ARG A 36 -13.54 -9.19 41.92
C ARG A 36 -14.63 -8.41 41.17
N ASP A 37 -15.41 -7.61 41.89
CA ASP A 37 -16.54 -6.88 41.32
C ASP A 37 -16.06 -5.74 40.42
N GLY A 38 -15.01 -5.01 40.82
CA GLY A 38 -14.37 -4.00 39.96
C GLY A 38 -13.73 -4.61 38.70
N ALA A 39 -13.07 -5.76 38.82
CA ALA A 39 -12.54 -6.48 37.67
C ALA A 39 -13.66 -6.90 36.70
N LYS A 40 -14.80 -7.35 37.23
CA LYS A 40 -15.96 -7.70 36.41
C LYS A 40 -16.53 -6.48 35.68
N GLU A 41 -16.71 -5.35 36.35
CA GLU A 41 -17.21 -4.11 35.74
C GLU A 41 -16.29 -3.60 34.62
N THR A 42 -14.97 -3.64 34.83
CA THR A 42 -14.01 -3.24 33.78
C THR A 42 -14.07 -4.17 32.56
N ILE A 43 -14.22 -5.47 32.76
CA ILE A 43 -14.40 -6.46 31.67
C ILE A 43 -15.69 -6.20 30.91
N ASP A 44 -16.80 -5.96 31.62
CA ASP A 44 -18.11 -5.69 31.00
C ASP A 44 -18.04 -4.40 30.15
N THR A 45 -17.42 -3.34 30.69
CA THR A 45 -17.20 -2.07 29.95
C THR A 45 -16.37 -2.28 28.68
N ILE A 46 -15.28 -3.06 28.76
CA ILE A 46 -14.46 -3.36 27.58
C ILE A 46 -15.26 -4.15 26.54
N ASN A 47 -16.04 -5.14 26.98
CA ASN A 47 -16.87 -5.95 26.08
C ASN A 47 -17.92 -5.10 25.37
N ASP A 48 -18.58 -4.17 26.06
CA ASP A 48 -19.56 -3.27 25.47
C ASP A 48 -18.91 -2.35 24.42
N ASN A 49 -17.76 -1.74 24.74
CA ASN A 49 -17.01 -0.91 23.80
C ASN A 49 -16.59 -1.68 22.53
N VAL A 50 -16.09 -2.90 22.70
CA VAL A 50 -15.71 -3.77 21.56
C VAL A 50 -16.92 -4.10 20.71
N LYS A 51 -18.07 -4.38 21.33
CA LYS A 51 -19.32 -4.70 20.63
C LYS A 51 -19.85 -3.51 19.84
N GLU A 52 -19.82 -2.30 20.41
CA GLU A 52 -20.21 -1.07 19.72
C GLU A 52 -19.30 -0.79 18.51
N MET A 53 -17.99 -0.96 18.68
CA MET A 53 -17.03 -0.81 17.59
C MET A 53 -17.29 -1.84 16.47
N MET A 54 -17.57 -3.10 16.82
CA MET A 54 -17.89 -4.14 15.85
C MET A 54 -19.17 -3.84 15.07
N ASN A 55 -20.23 -3.37 15.75
CA ASN A 55 -21.47 -2.95 15.11
C ASN A 55 -21.24 -1.77 14.14
N THR A 56 -20.38 -0.82 14.52
CA THR A 56 -20.01 0.32 13.68
C THR A 56 -19.27 -0.13 12.42
N PHE A 57 -18.32 -1.08 12.55
CA PHE A 57 -17.62 -1.66 11.40
C PHE A 57 -18.55 -2.45 10.50
N GLN A 58 -19.45 -3.25 11.07
CA GLN A 58 -20.44 -4.00 10.30
C GLN A 58 -21.34 -3.07 9.47
N GLY A 59 -21.84 -1.98 10.07
CA GLY A 59 -22.65 -0.99 9.35
C GLY A 59 -21.89 -0.34 8.18
N LYS A 60 -20.60 -0.03 8.35
CA LYS A 60 -19.76 0.50 7.26
C LYS A 60 -19.51 -0.52 6.15
N LEU A 61 -19.39 -1.81 6.49
CA LEU A 61 -19.26 -2.87 5.49
C LEU A 61 -20.54 -3.05 4.69
N GLU A 62 -21.70 -3.00 5.34
CA GLU A 62 -23.01 -3.06 4.68
C GLU A 62 -23.22 -1.84 3.77
N GLU A 63 -22.82 -0.64 4.21
CA GLU A 63 -22.83 0.57 3.36
C GLU A 63 -21.93 0.42 2.14
N LEU A 64 -20.71 -0.10 2.32
CA LEU A 64 -19.77 -0.34 1.23
C LEU A 64 -20.32 -1.37 0.24
N ASP A 65 -20.90 -2.47 0.72
CA ASP A 65 -21.54 -3.49 -0.11
C ASP A 65 -22.70 -2.89 -0.92
N ALA A 66 -23.55 -2.07 -0.30
CA ALA A 66 -24.63 -1.37 -0.99
C ALA A 66 -24.09 -0.44 -2.10
N ARG A 67 -23.00 0.28 -1.83
CA ARG A 67 -22.34 1.15 -2.82
C ARG A 67 -21.76 0.35 -3.99
N VAL A 68 -21.07 -0.76 -3.72
CA VAL A 68 -20.53 -1.66 -4.74
C VAL A 68 -21.65 -2.24 -5.61
N ASN A 69 -22.72 -2.73 -5.00
CA ASN A 69 -23.88 -3.26 -5.70
C ASN A 69 -24.60 -2.22 -6.55
N THR A 70 -24.67 -0.96 -6.09
CA THR A 70 -25.23 0.16 -6.86
C THR A 70 -24.39 0.45 -8.10
N ILE A 71 -23.06 0.54 -7.95
CA ILE A 71 -22.14 0.73 -9.09
C ILE A 71 -22.30 -0.43 -10.06
N MET A 72 -22.33 -1.68 -9.58
CA MET A 72 -22.48 -2.85 -10.43
C MET A 72 -23.80 -2.83 -11.22
N LYS A 73 -24.93 -2.44 -10.62
CA LYS A 73 -26.22 -2.30 -11.32
C LYS A 73 -26.21 -1.18 -12.36
N VAL A 74 -25.65 -0.02 -12.04
CA VAL A 74 -25.50 1.10 -13.00
C VAL A 74 -24.60 0.71 -14.18
N THR A 75 -23.61 -0.17 -13.95
CA THR A 75 -22.70 -0.63 -15.00
C THR A 75 -23.23 -1.86 -15.76
N GLY A 76 -24.18 -2.62 -15.19
CA GLY A 76 -24.71 -3.87 -15.74
C GLY A 76 -26.08 -3.77 -16.42
N SER A 77 -26.84 -2.69 -16.19
CA SER A 77 -28.13 -2.44 -16.85
C SER A 77 -27.96 -1.37 -17.92
N ASN A 78 -27.39 -1.74 -19.07
CA ASN A 78 -27.63 -1.02 -20.31
C ASN A 78 -27.46 -1.99 -21.49
N ASP A 79 -28.58 -2.27 -22.15
CA ASP A 79 -28.63 -2.42 -23.59
C ASP A 79 -27.62 -1.45 -24.22
N MET A 80 -26.74 -2.00 -25.06
CA MET A 80 -25.64 -1.28 -25.67
C MET A 80 -26.16 -0.26 -26.70
N LYS A 81 -26.74 0.83 -26.21
CA LYS A 81 -26.91 2.08 -26.93
C LYS A 81 -25.81 3.02 -26.44
N THR A 82 -24.77 3.10 -27.24
CA THR A 82 -23.66 4.05 -27.14
C THR A 82 -24.16 5.47 -26.85
N CYS A 83 -23.81 6.03 -25.69
CA CYS A 83 -23.45 7.45 -25.55
C CYS A 83 -22.87 7.78 -24.15
N GLY A 84 -21.55 7.93 -24.09
CA GLY A 84 -20.87 9.06 -23.45
C GLY A 84 -21.02 9.32 -21.94
N ALA A 85 -20.32 8.53 -21.13
CA ALA A 85 -19.67 9.04 -19.90
C ALA A 85 -18.33 8.32 -19.77
N GLU A 86 -17.26 9.08 -19.97
CA GLU A 86 -15.90 8.60 -20.14
C GLU A 86 -15.42 7.84 -18.90
N ARG A 87 -15.47 6.50 -18.99
CA ARG A 87 -14.34 5.72 -18.50
C ARG A 87 -13.15 6.29 -19.27
N THR A 88 -12.35 7.14 -18.65
CA THR A 88 -10.99 7.39 -19.10
C THR A 88 -10.32 6.03 -19.11
N LYS A 89 -10.47 5.31 -20.21
CA LYS A 89 -9.53 4.29 -20.64
C LYS A 89 -8.23 5.04 -20.55
N VAL A 90 -7.47 4.78 -19.48
CA VAL A 90 -6.07 5.15 -19.45
C VAL A 90 -5.56 4.70 -20.80
N LEU A 91 -5.18 5.66 -21.65
CA LEU A 91 -4.72 5.39 -22.99
C LEU A 91 -3.47 4.54 -22.79
N GLU A 92 -3.65 3.22 -22.85
CA GLU A 92 -2.56 2.29 -22.68
C GLU A 92 -1.63 2.55 -23.85
N PRO A 93 -0.39 3.01 -23.60
CA PRO A 93 0.50 3.37 -24.67
C PRO A 93 0.73 2.17 -25.58
N LYS A 94 0.80 2.43 -26.88
CA LYS A 94 1.15 1.39 -27.83
C LYS A 94 2.57 0.92 -27.53
N ALA A 95 2.76 -0.40 -27.46
CA ALA A 95 4.09 -0.96 -27.27
C ALA A 95 4.99 -0.63 -28.48
N PHE A 96 6.26 -0.31 -28.21
CA PHE A 96 7.24 0.02 -29.23
C PHE A 96 8.14 -1.18 -29.53
N GLY A 97 8.14 -1.63 -30.78
CA GLY A 97 8.87 -2.80 -31.25
C GLY A 97 10.28 -2.52 -31.78
N GLY A 98 10.73 -1.26 -31.79
CA GLY A 98 12.06 -0.91 -32.30
C GLY A 98 12.08 -0.53 -33.79
N ALA A 99 10.95 -0.05 -34.33
CA ALA A 99 10.91 0.51 -35.67
C ALA A 99 11.92 1.66 -35.80
N ARG A 100 12.74 1.63 -36.87
CA ARG A 100 13.71 2.69 -37.16
C ARG A 100 13.04 3.87 -37.88
N ASP A 101 12.06 4.47 -37.23
CA ASP A 101 11.25 5.57 -37.73
C ASP A 101 11.14 6.65 -36.66
N ALA A 102 11.58 7.86 -36.99
CA ALA A 102 11.61 8.97 -36.04
C ALA A 102 10.22 9.35 -35.53
N LYS A 103 9.18 9.23 -36.38
CA LYS A 103 7.80 9.53 -36.02
C LYS A 103 7.25 8.48 -35.05
N GLU A 104 7.54 7.20 -35.25
CA GLU A 104 7.12 6.16 -34.30
C GLU A 104 7.83 6.30 -32.93
N VAL A 105 9.12 6.65 -32.94
CA VAL A 105 9.87 6.92 -31.70
C VAL A 105 9.29 8.11 -30.94
N ASP A 106 9.03 9.23 -31.62
CA ASP A 106 8.47 10.42 -30.97
C ASP A 106 7.03 10.21 -30.50
N ASN A 107 6.21 9.48 -31.26
CA ASN A 107 4.85 9.11 -30.83
C ASN A 107 4.89 8.25 -29.56
N PHE A 108 5.77 7.25 -29.49
CA PHE A 108 5.92 6.42 -28.31
C PHE A 108 6.35 7.23 -27.08
N LEU A 109 7.33 8.12 -27.23
CA LEU A 109 7.79 8.98 -26.13
C LEU A 109 6.66 9.91 -25.65
N PHE A 110 5.89 10.47 -26.58
CA PHE A 110 4.75 11.32 -26.25
C PHE A 110 3.64 10.55 -25.51
N ASP A 111 3.27 9.36 -26.00
CA ASP A 111 2.24 8.52 -25.40
C ASP A 111 2.62 8.08 -23.98
N MET A 112 3.90 7.76 -23.75
CA MET A 112 4.44 7.44 -22.42
C MET A 112 4.38 8.62 -21.46
N GLU A 113 4.78 9.81 -21.91
CA GLU A 113 4.75 11.01 -21.09
C GLU A 113 3.30 11.36 -20.70
N LEU A 114 2.36 11.22 -21.64
CA LEU A 114 0.94 11.37 -21.37
C LEU A 114 0.43 10.34 -20.36
N PHE A 115 0.84 9.08 -20.50
CA PHE A 115 0.49 8.02 -19.56
C PHE A 115 1.01 8.31 -18.15
N PHE A 116 2.28 8.73 -18.00
CA PHE A 116 2.82 9.09 -16.69
C PHE A 116 2.08 10.28 -16.07
N ARG A 117 1.69 11.27 -16.89
CA ARG A 117 0.90 12.42 -16.44
C ARG A 117 -0.50 12.03 -15.96
N VAL A 118 -1.19 11.18 -16.72
CA VAL A 118 -2.55 10.71 -16.38
C VAL A 118 -2.53 9.80 -15.14
N THR A 119 -1.49 8.98 -14.99
CA THR A 119 -1.31 8.07 -13.85
C THR A 119 -0.64 8.72 -12.63
N LYS A 120 -0.33 10.04 -12.70
CA LYS A 120 0.35 10.82 -11.64
C LYS A 120 1.68 10.20 -11.18
N ARG A 121 2.47 9.67 -12.13
CA ARG A 121 3.81 9.12 -11.87
C ARG A 121 4.86 10.21 -12.01
N GLU A 122 5.31 10.74 -10.87
CA GLU A 122 6.28 11.85 -10.83
C GLU A 122 7.73 11.38 -10.63
N SER A 123 7.95 10.19 -10.04
CA SER A 123 9.29 9.64 -9.82
C SER A 123 9.94 9.15 -11.12
N GLU A 124 11.19 9.56 -11.37
CA GLU A 124 11.99 9.09 -12.51
C GLU A 124 12.27 7.58 -12.45
N GLU A 125 12.44 7.04 -11.23
CA GLU A 125 12.64 5.61 -10.99
C GLU A 125 11.39 4.82 -11.40
N ASP A 126 10.20 5.30 -11.05
CA ASP A 126 8.93 4.68 -11.43
C ASP A 126 8.74 4.66 -12.94
N LYS A 127 9.07 5.76 -13.62
CA LYS A 127 8.97 5.87 -15.09
C LYS A 127 9.88 4.84 -15.77
N LEU A 128 11.14 4.75 -15.33
CA LEU A 128 12.13 3.81 -15.87
C LEU A 128 11.81 2.35 -15.52
N LEU A 129 11.10 2.08 -14.41
CA LEU A 129 10.63 0.75 -14.03
C LEU A 129 9.47 0.26 -14.89
N ILE A 130 8.56 1.16 -15.27
CA ILE A 130 7.35 0.83 -16.05
C ILE A 130 7.66 0.70 -17.55
N LEU A 131 8.56 1.53 -18.07
CA LEU A 131 8.91 1.57 -19.48
C LEU A 131 9.20 0.20 -20.15
N PRO A 132 9.97 -0.74 -19.55
CA PRO A 132 10.29 -2.03 -20.17
C PRO A 132 9.06 -2.91 -20.44
N LEU A 133 7.92 -2.62 -19.80
CA LEU A 133 6.64 -3.30 -20.03
C LEU A 133 6.08 -2.98 -21.42
N TYR A 134 6.42 -1.80 -21.96
CA TYR A 134 5.93 -1.29 -23.23
C TYR A 134 6.99 -1.29 -24.34
N LEU A 135 8.15 -1.87 -24.07
CA LEU A 135 9.12 -2.21 -25.11
C LEU A 135 8.92 -3.68 -25.50
N VAL A 136 8.87 -3.94 -26.80
CA VAL A 136 8.81 -5.28 -27.39
C VAL A 136 9.93 -5.46 -28.41
N ASP A 137 10.14 -6.71 -28.85
CA ASP A 137 11.10 -7.09 -29.89
C ASP A 137 12.49 -6.44 -29.74
N ASP A 138 12.97 -5.76 -30.77
CA ASP A 138 14.32 -5.19 -30.85
C ASP A 138 14.54 -4.06 -29.82
N ALA A 139 13.49 -3.28 -29.51
CA ALA A 139 13.56 -2.24 -28.49
C ALA A 139 13.79 -2.83 -27.09
N LYS A 140 13.12 -3.95 -26.77
CA LYS A 140 13.29 -4.62 -25.48
C LYS A 140 14.68 -5.23 -25.36
N LEU A 141 15.20 -5.83 -26.43
CA LEU A 141 16.54 -6.40 -26.46
C LEU A 141 17.61 -5.31 -26.25
N TRP A 142 17.49 -4.19 -26.97
CA TRP A 142 18.36 -3.03 -26.81
C TRP A 142 18.37 -2.52 -25.38
N TRP A 143 17.20 -2.33 -24.77
CA TRP A 143 17.08 -1.83 -23.41
C TRP A 143 17.73 -2.76 -22.37
N ARG A 144 17.53 -4.08 -22.51
CA ARG A 144 18.20 -5.08 -21.66
C ARG A 144 19.73 -4.99 -21.77
N ASN A 145 20.25 -4.87 -22.98
CA ASN A 145 21.69 -4.71 -23.20
C ASN A 145 22.22 -3.40 -22.61
N LYS A 146 21.44 -2.31 -22.65
CA LYS A 146 21.82 -1.02 -22.06
C LYS A 146 21.92 -1.09 -20.53
N ILE A 147 20.94 -1.71 -19.85
CA ILE A 147 20.97 -1.89 -18.38
C ILE A 147 22.14 -2.78 -17.94
N VAL A 148 22.37 -3.90 -18.64
CA VAL A 148 23.49 -4.81 -18.31
C VAL A 148 24.84 -4.12 -18.48
N ARG A 149 25.00 -3.30 -19.53
CA ARG A 149 26.23 -2.52 -19.74
C ARG A 149 26.38 -1.37 -18.74
N ALA A 150 25.27 -0.77 -18.28
CA ALA A 150 25.30 0.26 -17.24
C ALA A 150 25.78 -0.28 -15.88
N GLY A 151 25.39 -1.51 -15.51
CA GLY A 151 25.91 -2.19 -14.31
C GLY A 151 27.42 -2.49 -14.35
N LEU A 152 28.06 -2.39 -15.52
CA LEU A 152 29.50 -2.59 -15.72
C LEU A 152 30.29 -1.27 -15.84
N GLY A 153 29.67 -0.11 -15.53
CA GLY A 153 30.37 1.17 -15.34
C GLY A 153 30.26 2.19 -16.48
N ALA A 154 29.32 2.07 -17.42
CA ALA A 154 29.15 3.05 -18.50
C ALA A 154 27.69 3.58 -18.60
N ASN A 155 27.54 4.92 -18.58
CA ASN A 155 26.33 5.69 -18.93
C ASN A 155 25.00 5.13 -18.38
N GLN A 156 24.85 5.18 -17.06
CA GLN A 156 23.59 4.84 -16.40
C GLN A 156 22.47 5.79 -16.83
N VAL A 157 21.36 5.25 -17.32
CA VAL A 157 20.15 6.01 -17.62
C VAL A 157 19.37 6.17 -16.32
N THR A 158 19.50 7.33 -15.66
CA THR A 158 18.86 7.62 -14.37
C THR A 158 17.65 8.54 -14.48
N SER A 159 17.34 9.05 -15.67
CA SER A 159 16.18 9.90 -15.93
C SER A 159 15.49 9.56 -17.25
N TRP A 160 14.23 9.99 -17.35
CA TRP A 160 13.40 9.94 -18.54
C TRP A 160 14.04 10.66 -19.73
N ASP A 161 14.66 11.83 -19.50
CA ASP A 161 15.30 12.60 -20.57
C ASP A 161 16.50 11.86 -21.18
N MET A 162 17.33 11.25 -20.32
CA MET A 162 18.44 10.41 -20.77
C MET A 162 17.94 9.21 -21.57
N PHE A 163 16.84 8.59 -21.13
CA PHE A 163 16.19 7.51 -21.86
C PHE A 163 15.71 7.97 -23.24
N ALA A 164 14.97 9.07 -23.30
CA ALA A 164 14.40 9.60 -24.54
C ALA A 164 15.49 9.96 -25.56
N LYS A 165 16.61 10.53 -25.10
CA LYS A 165 17.77 10.84 -25.94
C LYS A 165 18.42 9.59 -26.51
N GLU A 166 18.62 8.57 -25.68
CA GLU A 166 19.21 7.29 -26.08
C GLU A 166 18.30 6.49 -27.01
N LEU A 167 16.99 6.51 -26.77
CA LEU A 167 16.00 5.86 -27.64
C LEU A 167 16.01 6.50 -29.03
N ARG A 168 16.02 7.84 -29.10
CA ARG A 168 16.15 8.56 -30.37
C ARG A 168 17.46 8.26 -31.07
N ALA A 169 18.59 8.27 -30.36
CA ALA A 169 19.89 7.94 -30.96
C ALA A 169 19.94 6.52 -31.55
N GLN A 170 19.22 5.57 -30.94
CA GLN A 170 19.22 4.18 -31.39
C GLN A 170 18.27 3.89 -32.56
N PHE A 171 17.08 4.50 -32.54
CA PHE A 171 15.97 4.14 -33.43
C PHE A 171 15.56 5.25 -34.39
N CYS A 172 16.04 6.49 -34.23
CA CYS A 172 15.90 7.47 -35.30
C CYS A 172 17.02 7.23 -36.32
N PRO A 173 16.71 6.93 -37.59
CA PRO A 173 17.72 6.92 -38.62
C PRO A 173 18.32 8.32 -38.69
N GLU A 174 19.62 8.42 -38.38
CA GLU A 174 20.40 9.62 -38.63
C GLU A 174 20.15 9.99 -40.09
N ASN A 175 19.65 11.20 -40.34
CA ASN A 175 18.99 11.57 -41.59
C ASN A 175 19.98 11.55 -42.77
N VAL A 176 20.25 10.37 -43.33
CA VAL A 176 21.13 10.17 -44.50
C VAL A 176 20.59 10.91 -45.72
N ALA A 177 19.28 11.20 -45.77
CA ALA A 177 18.69 12.00 -46.83
C ALA A 177 18.99 13.51 -46.68
N TYR A 178 19.17 14.02 -45.46
CA TYR A 178 19.66 15.38 -45.23
C TYR A 178 21.15 15.49 -45.49
N ASP A 179 21.94 14.49 -45.06
CA ASP A 179 23.38 14.46 -45.29
C ASP A 179 23.74 14.30 -46.79
N ALA A 180 22.96 13.53 -47.55
CA ALA A 180 23.08 13.45 -49.01
C ALA A 180 22.64 14.75 -49.72
N ARG A 181 21.66 15.48 -49.16
CA ARG A 181 21.20 16.77 -49.71
C ARG A 181 22.17 17.92 -49.42
N CYS A 182 22.80 17.93 -48.25
CA CYS A 182 23.87 18.88 -47.93
C CYS A 182 25.10 18.64 -48.82
N LYS A 183 25.50 17.37 -49.04
CA LYS A 183 26.65 17.03 -49.90
C LYS A 183 26.43 17.29 -51.40
N LEU A 184 25.17 17.38 -51.87
CA LEU A 184 24.84 17.77 -53.25
C LEU A 184 24.66 19.28 -53.44
N GLY A 185 24.64 20.07 -52.36
CA GLY A 185 24.62 21.54 -52.41
C GLY A 185 26.01 22.18 -52.34
N GLU A 186 27.06 21.37 -52.12
CA GLU A 186 28.47 21.79 -52.02
C GLU A 186 29.34 21.30 -53.21
N LEU A 187 28.72 20.73 -54.25
CA LEU A 187 29.34 20.42 -55.55
C LEU A 187 28.87 21.43 -56.61
#